data_AF-A0A838MWB1-F1
#
_entry.id   AF-A0A838MWB1-F1
#
_cell.length_a   1.000
_cell.length_b   1.000
_cell.length_c   1.000
_cell.angle_alpha   90.00
_cell.angle_beta   90.00
_cell.angle_gamma   90.00
#
_symmetry.space_group_name_H-M   'P 1'
#
loop_
_entity.id
_entity.type
_entity.pdbx_description
1 polymer ?
#
loop_
_entity_poly.entity_id
_entity_poly.type
_entity_poly.pdbx_seq_one_letter_code
_entity_poly.pdbx_strand_id
1 'polypeptide(L)' 'MIEVTAEMAEAIGVAEDSLVVLYNKNGRIEAEILPPPSPELKESACRIYEKYKETFEELKRLGD' A
#
# COMPACT_ATOMS: atom_id res chain seq x y z
N MET A 1 -7.36 7.23 1.25
CA MET A 1 -6.34 6.84 0.24
C MET A 1 -6.75 7.56 -1.03
N ILE A 2 -5.85 8.34 -1.64
CA ILE A 2 -6.13 8.98 -2.92
C ILE A 2 -5.78 7.95 -3.98
N GLU A 3 -6.75 7.51 -4.77
CA GLU A 3 -6.51 6.61 -5.90
C GLU A 3 -5.87 7.42 -7.03
N VAL A 4 -4.72 6.94 -7.52
CA VAL A 4 -4.05 7.50 -8.70
C VAL A 4 -4.75 6.92 -9.92
N THR A 5 -5.37 7.76 -10.74
CA THR A 5 -5.99 7.30 -11.99
C THR A 5 -4.91 6.87 -12.99
N ALA A 6 -5.29 6.06 -13.99
CA ALA A 6 -4.37 5.65 -15.05
C ALA A 6 -3.72 6.84 -15.78
N GLU A 7 -4.51 7.90 -16.05
CA GLU A 7 -4.03 9.14 -16.67
C GLU A 7 -2.99 9.86 -15.80
N MET A 8 -3.19 9.88 -14.48
CA MET A 8 -2.22 10.44 -13.56
C MET A 8 -0.95 9.60 -13.57
N ALA A 9 -1.07 8.27 -13.43
CA ALA A 9 0.07 7.35 -13.42
C ALA A 9 0.94 7.46 -14.69
N GLU A 10 0.32 7.61 -15.86
CA GLU A 10 1.01 7.85 -17.12
C GLU A 10 1.75 9.21 -17.11
N ALA A 11 1.09 10.27 -16.65
CA ALA A 11 1.69 11.60 -16.55
C ALA A 11 2.88 11.68 -15.58
N ILE A 12 2.89 10.86 -14.52
CA ILE A 12 3.99 10.79 -13.54
C ILE A 12 4.98 9.64 -13.79
N GLY A 13 4.76 8.81 -14.82
CA GLY A 13 5.65 7.71 -15.20
C GLY A 13 5.73 6.60 -14.15
N VAL A 14 4.64 6.32 -13.45
CA VAL A 14 4.60 5.39 -12.32
C VAL A 14 4.00 4.05 -12.71
N ALA A 15 4.63 2.96 -12.29
CA ALA A 15 4.16 1.61 -12.56
C ALA A 15 2.87 1.29 -11.77
N GLU A 16 2.03 0.41 -12.31
CA GLU A 16 0.88 -0.14 -11.60
C GLU A 16 1.30 -0.76 -10.25
N ASP A 17 0.42 -0.70 -9.24
CA ASP A 17 0.68 -1.10 -7.84
C ASP A 17 1.76 -0.29 -7.09
N SER A 18 2.28 0.79 -7.66
CA SER A 18 3.16 1.72 -6.92
C SER A 18 2.38 2.53 -5.89
N LEU A 19 3.07 2.97 -4.84
CA LEU A 19 2.47 3.78 -3.77
C LEU A 19 3.01 5.20 -3.80
N VAL A 20 2.11 6.19 -3.79
CA VAL A 20 2.48 7.60 -3.61
C VAL A 20 2.36 7.96 -2.14
N VAL A 21 3.48 8.30 -1.52
CA VAL A 21 3.55 8.77 -0.13
C VAL A 21 3.68 10.29 -0.13
N LEU A 22 2.65 10.95 0.37
CA LEU A 22 2.69 12.40 0.61
C LEU A 22 3.09 12.67 2.06
N TYR A 23 4.10 13.49 2.28
CA TYR A 23 4.55 13.84 3.62
C TYR A 23 4.96 15.32 3.72
N ASN A 24 4.84 15.88 4.92
CA ASN A 24 5.30 17.24 5.18
C ASN A 24 6.81 17.22 5.48
N LYS A 25 7.59 17.95 4.70
CA LYS A 25 9.00 18.22 4.94
C LYS A 25 9.22 19.72 4.98
N ASN A 26 9.62 20.23 6.14
CA ASN A 26 9.90 21.67 6.35
C ASN A 26 8.77 22.61 5.91
N GLY A 27 7.52 22.24 6.20
CA GLY A 27 6.35 23.05 5.86
C GLY A 27 5.91 22.96 4.40
N ARG A 28 6.54 22.08 3.61
CA ARG A 28 6.14 21.77 2.22
C ARG A 28 5.62 20.35 2.14
N ILE A 29 4.62 20.13 1.29
CA ILE A 29 4.18 18.78 0.94
C ILE A 29 5.14 18.24 -0.11
N GLU A 30 5.81 17.15 0.22
CA GLU A 30 6.65 16.36 -0.67
C GLU A 30 5.91 15.08 -1.05
N ALA A 31 6.28 14.52 -2.19
CA ALA A 31 5.77 13.24 -2.68
C ALA A 31 6.93 12.29 -2.96
N GLU A 32 6.80 11.05 -2.50
CA GLU A 32 7.71 9.96 -2.85
C GLU A 32 6.92 8.82 -3.49
N ILE A 33 7.44 8.30 -4.60
CA ILE A 33 6.86 7.15 -5.29
C ILE A 33 7.66 5.93 -4.88
N LEU A 34 6.99 5.00 -4.19
CA LEU A 34 7.54 3.69 -3.88
C LEU A 34 7.24 2.74 -5.05
N PRO A 35 8.22 1.92 -5.48
CA PRO A 35 8.00 0.95 -6.53
C PRO A 35 6.94 -0.08 -6.09
N PRO A 36 6.34 -0.81 -7.06
CA PRO A 36 5.44 -1.89 -6.72
C PRO A 36 6.16 -2.95 -5.88
N PRO A 37 5.45 -3.59 -4.93
CA PRO A 37 6.06 -4.60 -4.10
C PRO A 37 6.51 -5.79 -4.95
N SER A 38 7.68 -6.34 -4.63
CA SER A 38 8.22 -7.48 -5.37
C SER A 38 7.31 -8.71 -5.24
N PRO A 39 7.34 -9.65 -6.20
CA PRO A 39 6.56 -10.88 -6.12
C PRO A 39 6.78 -11.66 -4.82
N GLU A 40 8.02 -11.71 -4.32
CA GLU A 40 8.39 -12.40 -3.08
C GLU A 40 7.77 -11.72 -1.85
N LEU A 41 7.74 -10.38 -1.84
CA LEU A 41 7.10 -9.61 -0.78
C LEU A 41 5.58 -9.82 -0.80
N LYS A 42 4.96 -9.82 -1.99
CA LYS A 42 3.53 -10.13 -2.15
C LYS A 42 3.21 -11.53 -1.62
N GLU A 43 4.01 -12.53 -1.99
CA GLU A 43 3.82 -13.91 -1.53
C GLU A 43 3.99 -14.04 -0.01
N SER A 44 5.02 -13.42 0.56
CA SER A 44 5.25 -13.41 2.01
C SER A 44 4.07 -12.79 2.75
N ALA A 45 3.58 -11.64 2.29
CA ALA A 45 2.42 -10.96 2.86
C ALA A 45 1.16 -11.84 2.79
N CYS A 46 0.91 -12.50 1.66
CA CYS A 46 -0.21 -13.45 1.51
C CYS A 46 -0.12 -14.60 2.52
N ARG A 47 1.05 -15.22 2.66
CA ARG A 47 1.27 -16.31 3.63
C ARG A 47 1.01 -15.87 5.07
N ILE A 48 1.48 -14.67 5.43
CA ILE A 48 1.23 -14.09 6.77
C ILE A 48 -0.27 -13.85 6.95
N TYR A 49 -0.93 -13.25 5.95
CA TYR A 49 -2.37 -13.01 6.01
C TYR A 49 -3.14 -14.32 6.20
N GLU A 50 -2.90 -15.34 5.38
CA GLU A 50 -3.57 -16.65 5.50
C GLU A 50 -3.36 -17.29 6.87
N LYS A 51 -2.13 -17.23 7.40
CA LYS A 51 -1.79 -17.80 8.71
C LYS A 51 -2.59 -17.17 9.85
N TYR A 52 -2.85 -15.87 9.79
CA TYR A 52 -3.47 -15.13 10.90
C TYR A 52 -4.91 -14.69 10.63
N LYS A 53 -5.46 -14.99 9.43
CA LYS A 53 -6.78 -14.54 9.01
C LYS A 53 -7.87 -14.87 10.03
N GLU A 54 -7.92 -16.11 10.49
CA GLU A 54 -8.94 -16.56 11.45
C GLU A 54 -8.81 -15.84 12.79
N THR A 55 -7.58 -15.66 13.28
CA THR A 55 -7.31 -14.89 14.52
C THR A 55 -7.75 -13.44 14.38
N PHE A 56 -7.46 -12.78 13.24
CA PHE A 56 -7.91 -11.41 13.00
C PHE A 56 -9.44 -11.30 12.92
N GLU A 57 -10.12 -12.26 12.28
CA GLU A 57 -11.58 -12.28 12.22
C GLU A 57 -12.23 -12.51 13.59
N GLU A 58 -11.60 -13.32 14.45
CA GLU A 58 -12.03 -13.53 15.82
C GLU A 58 -11.84 -12.26 16.67
N LEU A 59 -10.68 -11.62 16.60
CA LEU A 59 -10.41 -10.36 17.32
C LEU A 59 -11.39 -9.26 16.89
N LYS A 60 -11.64 -9.12 15.59
CA LYS A 60 -12.62 -8.18 15.05
C LYS A 60 -14.05 -8.46 15.53
N ARG A 61 -14.42 -9.73 15.71
CA ARG A 61 -15.73 -10.11 16.29
C ARG A 61 -15.83 -9.72 17.76
N LEU A 62 -14.73 -9.83 18.50
CA LEU A 62 -14.67 -9.50 19.93
C LEU A 62 -14.63 -7.99 20.20
N GLY A 63 -14.40 -7.17 19.16
CA GLY A 63 -14.52 -5.72 19.22
C GLY A 63 -13.23 -4.97 19.60
N ASP A 64 -12.07 -5.60 19.43
CA ASP A 64 -10.75 -4.95 19.44
C ASP A 64 -10.45 -4.26 18.10
#